data_AF-A0A4R6VTE3-F1
#
_entry.id   AF-A0A4R6VTE3-F1
#
_cell.length_a   1.000
_cell.length_b   1.000
_cell.length_c   1.000
_cell.angle_alpha   90.00
_cell.angle_beta   90.00
_cell.angle_gamma   90.00
#
_symmetry.space_group_name_H-M   'P 1'
#
loop_
_entity.id
_entity.type
_entity.pdbx_description
1 polymer ?
#
loop_
_entity_poly.entity_id
_entity_poly.type
_entity_poly.pdbx_seq_one_letter_code
_entity_poly.pdbx_strand_id
1 'polypeptide(L)'
;MPAADTSPATFRVSPQERYLLEAVAHYTGKTMSAFVREAALGVARGVVRDVGSETVLEGDREWSEKGRLTIEERREALEQQRDHKI
;
A
#
# COMPACT_ATOMS: atom_id res chain seq x y z
N MET A 1 -19.90 -6.54 1.42
CA MET A 1 -18.46 -6.47 1.11
C MET A 1 -18.20 -5.09 0.54
N PRO A 2 -17.22 -4.31 1.03
CA PRO A 2 -16.88 -3.04 0.41
C PRO A 2 -16.50 -3.29 -1.06
N ALA A 3 -16.87 -2.38 -1.95
CA ALA A 3 -16.49 -2.46 -3.36
C ALA A 3 -14.96 -2.53 -3.44
N ALA A 4 -14.43 -3.47 -4.22
CA ALA A 4 -12.99 -3.58 -4.40
C ALA A 4 -12.47 -2.25 -4.95
N ASP A 5 -11.64 -1.56 -4.18
CA ASP A 5 -11.00 -0.33 -4.63
C ASP A 5 -10.11 -0.67 -5.84
N THR A 6 -10.49 -0.16 -7.00
CA THR A 6 -9.77 -0.38 -8.26
C THR A 6 -8.69 0.67 -8.50
N SER A 7 -8.40 1.52 -7.52
CA SER A 7 -7.37 2.56 -7.65
C SER A 7 -6.01 1.93 -7.96
N PRO A 8 -5.25 2.49 -8.91
CA PRO A 8 -3.95 1.94 -9.27
C PRO A 8 -2.95 2.12 -8.13
N ALA A 9 -2.30 1.03 -7.73
CA ALA A 9 -1.14 1.10 -6.84
C ALA A 9 0.04 1.72 -7.61
N THR A 10 0.56 2.84 -7.11
CA THR A 10 1.69 3.54 -7.69
C THR A 10 2.81 3.68 -6.68
N PHE A 11 4.05 3.59 -7.14
CA PHE A 11 5.25 3.74 -6.32
C PHE A 11 6.34 4.40 -7.16
N ARG A 12 7.25 5.10 -6.47
CA ARG A 12 8.42 5.72 -7.10
C ARG A 12 9.61 4.79 -6.95
N VAL A 13 10.44 4.74 -7.98
CA VAL A 13 11.70 3.98 -8.00
C VAL A 13 12.80 4.87 -8.54
N SER A 14 14.03 4.55 -8.14
CA SER A 14 15.22 5.13 -8.76
C SER A 14 15.33 4.72 -10.24
N PRO A 15 16.07 5.47 -11.08
CA PRO A 15 16.34 5.07 -12.45
C PRO A 15 16.97 3.67 -12.54
N GLN A 16 17.89 3.33 -11.63
CA GLN A 16 18.59 2.05 -11.61
C GLN A 16 17.63 0.88 -11.36
N GLU A 17 16.74 1.00 -10.36
CA GLU A 17 15.72 -0.01 -10.08
C GLU A 17 14.76 -0.16 -11.24
N ARG A 18 14.36 0.96 -11.87
CA ARG A 18 13.49 0.94 -13.04
C ARG A 18 14.11 0.12 -14.17
N TYR A 19 15.37 0.36 -14.52
CA TYR A 19 16.05 -0.38 -15.57
C TYR A 19 16.10 -1.88 -15.30
N LEU A 20 16.38 -2.26 -14.06
CA LEU A 20 16.39 -3.67 -13.65
C LEU A 20 15.00 -4.30 -13.80
N LEU A 21 13.95 -3.63 -13.30
CA LEU A 21 12.57 -4.11 -13.38
C LEU A 21 12.11 -4.26 -14.84
N GLU A 22 12.43 -3.30 -15.70
CA GLU A 22 12.11 -3.36 -17.13
C GLU A 22 12.84 -4.53 -17.82
N ALA A 23 14.13 -4.71 -17.55
CA ALA A 23 14.92 -5.81 -18.13
C ALA A 23 14.36 -7.19 -17.74
N VAL A 24 14.03 -7.40 -16.47
CA VAL A 24 13.45 -8.67 -16.00
C VAL A 24 12.04 -8.87 -16.54
N ALA A 25 11.21 -7.82 -16.58
CA ALA A 25 9.87 -7.90 -17.16
C ALA A 25 9.95 -8.35 -18.63
N HIS A 26 10.83 -7.74 -19.42
CA HIS A 26 11.06 -8.14 -20.82
C HIS A 26 11.56 -9.58 -20.95
N TYR A 27 12.53 -10.00 -20.14
CA TYR A 27 13.02 -11.39 -20.12
C TYR A 27 11.90 -12.40 -19.86
N THR A 28 10.93 -12.05 -19.00
CA THR A 28 9.77 -12.90 -18.70
C THR A 28 8.59 -12.75 -19.66
N GLY A 29 8.73 -11.94 -20.72
CA GLY A 29 7.66 -11.69 -21.70
C GLY A 29 6.46 -10.92 -21.14
N LYS A 30 6.67 -10.12 -20.08
CA LYS A 30 5.62 -9.37 -19.38
C LYS A 30 5.82 -7.86 -19.51
N THR A 31 4.74 -7.11 -19.34
CA THR A 31 4.86 -5.68 -19.07
C THR A 31 5.44 -5.45 -17.69
N MET A 32 6.10 -4.30 -17.46
CA MET A 32 6.65 -3.96 -16.15
C MET A 32 5.58 -3.98 -15.05
N SER A 33 4.37 -3.47 -15.32
CA SER A 33 3.27 -3.47 -14.36
C SER A 33 2.76 -4.87 -14.02
N ALA A 34 2.67 -5.77 -15.02
CA ALA A 34 2.28 -7.16 -14.79
C ALA A 34 3.33 -7.91 -13.96
N PHE A 35 4.62 -7.75 -14.31
CA PHE A 35 5.72 -8.34 -13.56
C PHE A 35 5.72 -7.90 -12.09
N VAL A 36 5.65 -6.59 -11.84
CA VAL A 36 5.63 -6.06 -10.46
C VAL A 36 4.41 -6.54 -9.69
N ARG A 37 3.22 -6.55 -10.32
CA ARG A 37 1.99 -7.03 -9.67
C ARG A 37 2.15 -8.47 -9.22
N GLU A 38 2.64 -9.35 -10.07
CA GLU A 38 2.84 -10.76 -9.73
C GLU A 38 3.90 -10.95 -8.65
N ALA A 39 5.03 -10.24 -8.75
CA ALA A 39 6.08 -10.29 -7.74
C ALA A 39 5.57 -9.84 -6.37
N ALA A 40 4.85 -8.72 -6.31
CA ALA A 40 4.26 -8.19 -5.08
C ALA A 40 3.25 -9.18 -4.46
N LEU A 41 2.38 -9.79 -5.28
CA LEU A 41 1.45 -10.82 -4.81
C LEU A 41 2.18 -12.08 -4.33
N GLY A 42 3.27 -12.47 -5.00
CA GLY A 42 4.11 -13.58 -4.58
C GLY A 42 4.72 -13.36 -3.20
N VAL A 43 5.29 -12.18 -2.98
CA VAL A 43 5.84 -11.78 -1.67
C VAL A 43 4.75 -11.73 -0.61
N ALA A 44 3.61 -11.10 -0.89
CA ALA A 44 2.50 -11.01 0.06
C ALA A 44 1.97 -12.39 0.49
N ARG A 45 1.86 -13.34 -0.45
CA ARG A 45 1.49 -14.74 -0.14
C ARG A 45 2.53 -15.42 0.74
N GLY A 46 3.82 -15.17 0.49
CA GLY A 46 4.91 -15.66 1.32
C GLY A 46 4.77 -15.18 2.76
N VAL A 47 4.58 -13.87 2.95
CA VAL A 47 4.36 -13.27 4.28
C VAL A 47 3.16 -13.89 5.00
N VAL A 48 2.01 -14.01 4.31
CA VAL A 48 0.79 -14.61 4.91
C VAL A 48 1.03 -16.06 5.32
N ARG A 49 1.77 -16.83 4.53
CA ARG A 49 2.10 -18.22 4.85
C ARG A 49 3.04 -18.31 6.05
N ASP A 50 4.03 -17.44 6.12
CA ASP A 50 5.10 -17.53 7.12
C ASP A 50 4.64 -17.02 8.50
N VAL A 51 3.78 -16.00 8.53
CA VAL A 51 3.29 -15.37 9.78
C VAL A 51 1.89 -15.88 10.18
N GLY A 52 1.10 -16.36 9.22
CA GLY A 52 -0.29 -16.77 9.43
C GLY A 52 -1.28 -15.65 9.15
N SER A 53 -2.46 -16.01 8.63
CA SER A 53 -3.48 -15.04 8.21
C SER A 53 -4.08 -14.24 9.36
N GLU A 54 -4.19 -14.80 10.56
CA GLU A 54 -4.75 -14.10 11.71
C GLU A 54 -3.88 -12.91 12.12
N THR A 55 -2.57 -13.11 12.23
CA THR A 55 -1.63 -12.04 12.58
C THR A 55 -1.58 -10.93 11.52
N VAL A 56 -1.71 -11.28 10.24
CA VAL A 56 -1.81 -10.27 9.17
C VAL A 56 -3.09 -9.44 9.30
N LEU A 57 -4.23 -10.08 9.61
CA LEU A 57 -5.50 -9.38 9.82
C LEU A 57 -5.49 -8.54 11.10
N GLU A 58 -4.83 -9.00 12.16
CA GLU A 58 -4.66 -8.25 13.40
C GLU A 58 -3.82 -6.99 13.16
N GLY A 59 -2.69 -7.12 12.45
CA GLY A 59 -1.87 -5.97 12.06
C GLY A 59 -2.61 -4.96 11.18
N ASP A 60 -3.45 -5.43 10.24
CA ASP A 60 -4.29 -4.54 9.41
C ASP A 60 -5.33 -3.78 10.24
N ARG A 61 -5.95 -4.42 11.24
CA ARG A 61 -6.86 -3.75 12.17
C ARG A 61 -6.14 -2.70 12.99
N GLU A 62 -5.00 -3.03 13.59
CA GLU A 62 -4.22 -2.07 14.37
C GLU A 62 -3.79 -0.86 13.53
N TRP A 63 -3.40 -1.10 12.28
CA TRP A 63 -2.99 -0.03 11.36
C TRP A 63 -4.19 0.84 10.95
N SER A 64 -5.33 0.23 10.66
CA SER A 64 -6.58 0.93 10.34
C SER A 64 -7.09 1.77 11.52
N GLU A 65 -6.99 1.26 12.74
CA GLU A 65 -7.35 1.99 13.96
C GLU A 65 -6.41 3.17 14.20
N LYS A 66 -5.08 2.96 14.11
CA LYS A 66 -4.09 4.05 14.22
C LYS A 66 -4.25 5.09 13.11
N GLY A 67 -4.55 4.67 11.88
CA GLY A 67 -4.79 5.54 10.73
C GLY A 67 -6.08 6.36 10.87
N ARG A 68 -7.15 5.79 11.44
CA ARG A 68 -8.38 6.53 11.76
C ARG A 68 -8.15 7.58 12.83
N LEU A 69 -7.44 7.22 13.91
CA LEU A 69 -7.11 8.15 14.98
C LEU A 69 -6.32 9.35 14.46
N THR A 70 -5.31 9.13 13.62
CA THR A 70 -4.51 10.23 13.04
C THR A 70 -5.29 11.14 12.08
N ILE A 71 -6.34 10.64 11.43
CA ILE A 71 -7.22 11.45 10.58
C ILE A 71 -8.19 12.30 11.42
N GLU A 72 -8.75 11.72 12.49
CA GLU A 72 -9.62 12.44 13.43
C GLU A 72 -8.84 13.55 14.17
N GLU A 73 -7.64 13.25 14.69
CA GLU A 73 -6.75 14.24 15.32
C GLU A 73 -6.37 15.37 14.36
N ARG A 74 -6.06 15.06 13.09
CA ARG A 74 -5.80 16.08 12.07
C ARG A 74 -7.03 16.92 11.77
N ARG A 75 -8.21 16.32 11.77
CA ARG A 75 -9.47 17.04 11.51
C ARG A 75 -9.78 17.99 12.66
N GLU A 76 -9.62 17.56 13.91
CA GLU A 76 -9.80 18.40 15.09
C GLU A 76 -8.80 19.56 15.11
N ALA A 77 -7.53 19.31 14.77
CA ALA A 77 -6.52 20.37 14.66
C ALA A 77 -6.86 21.41 13.58
N LEU A 78 -7.43 20.98 12.45
CA LEU A 78 -7.90 21.87 11.38
C LEU A 78 -9.15 22.67 11.78
N GLU A 79 -10.07 22.06 12.54
CA GLU A 79 -11.27 22.74 13.06
C GLU A 79 -10.90 23.79 14.13
N GLN A 80 -9.96 23.49 15.04
CA GLN A 80 -9.44 24.46 16.02
C GLN A 80 -8.73 25.65 15.36
N GLN A 81 -7.95 25.43 14.30
CA GLN A 81 -7.33 26.52 13.54
C GLN A 81 -8.35 27.39 12.80
N ARG A 82 -9.51 26.83 12.44
CA ARG A 82 -10.59 27.55 11.76
C ARG A 82 -11.36 28.45 12.72
N ASP A 83 -11.59 27.99 13.95
CA ASP A 83 -12.32 28.74 14.98
C ASP A 83 -11.46 29.84 15.64
N HIS A 84 -10.13 29.70 15.67
CA HIS A 84 -9.22 30.72 16.23
C HIS A 84 -8.93 31.89 15.28
N LYS A 85 -9.52 31.90 14.08
CA LYS A 85 -9.30 32.92 13.04
C LYS A 85 -10.53 33.82 12.80
N ILE A 86 -11.51 33.79 13.71
CA ILE A 86 -12.70 34.66 13.76
C ILE A 86 -12.54 35.64 14.92
#